data_AF-A0A9Q0B6J2-F1
#
_entry.id   AF-A0A9Q0B6J2-F1
#
_cell.length_a   1.000
_cell.length_b   1.000
_cell.length_c   1.000
_cell.angle_alpha   90.00
_cell.angle_beta   90.00
_cell.angle_gamma   90.00
#
_symmetry.space_group_name_H-M   'P 1'
#
loop_
_entity.id
_entity.type
_entity.pdbx_description
1 polymer ?
#
loop_
_entity_poly.entity_id
_entity_poly.type
_entity_poly.pdbx_seq_one_letter_code
_entity_poly.pdbx_strand_id
1 'polypeptide(L)'
;MADTANSIIYDDLVAKIKAAVAQKLAENESAPDAPRSVIVQRKFIKIKMNRHNLDTMPNEVLGMITTLCHDHAGGGRENLRNLCLVSKRIHDIARRELYFITPIQTPHQLACIVRTLIEQPSTRKLIHDVLINIDTNNFTGKNPAASFYRQFSFTQLDDSKLSARDRQLLVLCKATCGTKAPENLQCILGLFMFLLENTHHLTIRADNYLSIADRFLTAGLCILAPNSSNNLDYSPLFPSLASLDLISKTWLQRSSQTFFGKVFQPTLALAASSPLLVDFGFKGPEGELTSVLMHCGSDVKFPFKKLLLRGSDWTASSLCVLLRRCPKVEHLEVETIPDKDNYLIGQNINRVLPKYCPELRVLSIRFFGNKEDFFGPRLTLTCLPKMDNLRELRIEIDAFVREAQDLGDLDLAEKLPDRLEKLFLDASSVKFPGKVTSKTPAVLAHKEHVKRIIEDLCETRAEEIPLPRLDTIAIGCKYSKPKQWTRVANDTMADTDAKLRVYTAADAKTLWAKSFDQMNV
;
A
#
# COMPACT_ATOMS: atom_id res chain seq x y z
N MET A 1 57.39 -15.83 25.35
CA MET A 1 57.50 -16.55 24.07
C MET A 1 56.08 -16.95 23.69
N ALA A 2 55.35 -16.35 22.75
CA ALA A 2 55.75 -15.65 21.54
C ALA A 2 54.96 -14.32 21.40
N ASP A 3 55.64 -13.21 21.63
CA ASP A 3 55.22 -11.83 21.29
C ASP A 3 56.20 -11.20 20.28
N THR A 4 57.03 -12.03 19.65
CA THR A 4 58.14 -11.62 18.78
C THR A 4 57.91 -11.94 17.31
N ALA A 5 56.78 -12.57 16.94
CA ALA A 5 56.49 -12.92 15.54
C ALA A 5 55.68 -11.85 14.78
N ASN A 6 54.90 -11.00 15.47
CA ASN A 6 54.07 -9.98 14.82
C ASN A 6 54.78 -8.63 14.63
N SER A 7 55.86 -8.35 15.38
CA SER A 7 56.65 -7.11 15.22
C SER A 7 57.54 -7.15 13.97
N ILE A 8 58.02 -8.33 13.57
CA ILE A 8 58.96 -8.50 12.45
C ILE A 8 58.26 -8.30 11.09
N ILE A 9 56.94 -8.53 11.02
CA ILE A 9 56.16 -8.42 9.78
C ILE A 9 55.79 -6.96 9.46
N TYR A 10 55.67 -6.10 10.49
CA TYR A 10 55.30 -4.69 10.31
C TYR A 10 56.49 -3.85 9.83
N ASP A 11 57.68 -4.09 10.37
CA ASP A 11 58.88 -3.33 10.03
C ASP A 11 59.38 -3.61 8.60
N ASP A 12 59.24 -4.85 8.11
CA ASP A 12 59.60 -5.23 6.74
C ASP A 12 58.66 -4.60 5.69
N LEU A 13 57.38 -4.42 6.03
CA LEU A 13 56.40 -3.77 5.16
C LEU A 13 56.67 -2.26 5.04
N VAL A 14 57.03 -1.60 6.14
CA VAL A 14 57.35 -0.16 6.16
C VAL A 14 58.65 0.12 5.40
N ALA A 15 59.65 -0.77 5.49
CA ALA A 15 60.89 -0.65 4.73
C ALA A 15 60.66 -0.76 3.21
N LYS A 16 59.83 -1.70 2.76
CA LYS A 16 59.47 -1.87 1.34
C LYS A 16 58.73 -0.67 0.76
N ILE A 17 57.83 -0.05 1.54
CA ILE A 17 57.10 1.16 1.11
C ILE A 17 58.06 2.35 0.98
N LYS A 18 58.98 2.55 1.93
CA LYS A 18 59.98 3.63 1.84
C LYS A 18 60.92 3.47 0.65
N ALA A 19 61.35 2.24 0.34
CA ALA A 19 62.20 1.97 -0.82
C ALA A 19 61.48 2.28 -2.15
N ALA A 20 60.20 1.91 -2.28
CA ALA A 20 59.41 2.17 -3.49
C ALA A 20 59.14 3.67 -3.74
N VAL A 21 59.02 4.47 -2.68
CA VAL A 21 58.85 5.93 -2.79
C VAL A 21 60.16 6.62 -3.17
N ALA A 22 61.31 6.17 -2.63
CA ALA A 22 62.62 6.70 -2.99
C ALA A 22 62.99 6.40 -4.46
N GLN A 23 62.62 5.23 -4.97
CA GLN A 23 62.90 4.84 -6.35
C GLN A 23 62.08 5.65 -7.37
N LYS A 24 60.84 6.03 -7.05
CA LYS A 24 60.00 6.91 -7.89
C LYS A 24 60.42 8.38 -7.89
N LEU A 25 61.14 8.84 -6.86
CA LEU A 25 61.69 10.20 -6.82
C LEU A 25 62.98 10.31 -7.64
N ALA A 26 63.81 9.26 -7.66
CA ALA A 26 65.05 9.23 -8.45
C ALA A 26 64.81 9.11 -9.97
N GLU A 27 63.72 8.49 -10.41
CA GLU A 27 63.36 8.38 -11.84
C GLU A 27 62.86 9.70 -12.46
N ASN A 28 62.45 10.68 -11.64
CA ASN A 28 61.99 11.99 -12.12
C ASN A 28 63.10 13.06 -12.18
N GLU A 29 64.30 12.79 -11.67
CA GLU A 29 65.43 13.73 -11.66
C GLU A 29 66.46 13.48 -12.79
N SER A 30 66.20 12.55 -13.72
CA SER A 30 67.17 12.14 -14.76
C SER A 30 66.72 12.32 -16.22
N ALA A 31 65.77 13.22 -16.50
CA ALA A 31 65.42 13.59 -17.88
C ALA A 31 66.21 14.84 -18.35
N PRO A 32 66.99 14.76 -19.46
CA PRO A 32 67.82 15.86 -19.94
C PRO A 32 67.06 16.95 -20.73
N ASP A 33 67.62 18.15 -20.65
CA ASP A 33 67.12 19.45 -21.15
C ASP A 33 66.80 19.50 -22.65
N ALA A 34 65.60 20.03 -22.97
CA ALA A 34 65.19 20.46 -24.31
C ALA A 34 65.05 22.00 -24.37
N PRO A 35 65.33 22.65 -25.52
CA PRO A 35 65.74 24.05 -25.59
C PRO A 35 64.64 25.07 -25.30
N ARG A 36 65.05 26.18 -24.68
CA ARG A 36 64.25 27.35 -24.29
C ARG A 36 63.39 27.91 -25.43
N SER A 37 62.09 27.59 -25.43
CA SER A 37 61.09 28.33 -26.18
C SER A 37 60.45 29.41 -25.29
N VAL A 38 60.57 30.65 -25.74
CA VAL A 38 59.96 31.89 -25.25
C VAL A 38 58.69 31.66 -24.43
N ILE A 39 58.76 31.95 -23.12
CA ILE A 39 57.57 32.07 -22.26
C ILE A 39 56.83 33.33 -22.71
N VAL A 40 55.88 33.17 -23.62
CA VAL A 40 54.76 34.10 -23.68
C VAL A 40 54.04 33.92 -22.35
N GLN A 41 54.14 34.91 -21.46
CA GLN A 41 53.30 35.00 -20.27
C GLN A 41 51.85 34.99 -20.74
N ARG A 42 51.25 33.80 -20.83
CA ARG A 42 49.80 33.67 -20.83
C ARG A 42 49.39 34.31 -19.52
N LYS A 43 48.74 35.48 -19.59
CA LYS A 43 47.96 36.02 -18.49
C LYS A 43 47.12 34.85 -17.99
N PHE A 44 47.49 34.30 -16.84
CA PHE A 44 46.58 33.44 -16.09
C PHE A 44 45.39 34.35 -15.80
N ILE A 45 44.33 34.20 -16.60
CA ILE A 45 43.01 34.61 -16.16
C ILE A 45 42.79 33.73 -14.94
N LYS A 46 43.01 34.29 -13.75
CA LYS A 46 42.45 33.74 -12.52
C LYS A 46 40.94 33.81 -12.72
N ILE A 47 40.37 32.80 -13.37
CA ILE A 47 38.96 32.51 -13.23
C ILE A 47 38.85 32.11 -11.77
N LYS A 48 38.41 33.05 -10.92
CA LYS A 48 37.82 32.70 -9.64
C LYS A 48 36.62 31.83 -10.00
N MET A 49 36.83 30.52 -10.12
CA MET A 49 35.72 29.60 -9.92
C MET A 49 35.31 29.84 -8.47
N ASN A 50 34.22 30.57 -8.26
CA ASN A 50 33.57 30.56 -6.97
C ASN A 50 33.36 29.09 -6.64
N ARG A 51 34.07 28.58 -5.63
CA ARG A 51 33.83 27.22 -5.15
C ARG A 51 32.35 27.17 -4.77
N HIS A 52 31.55 26.46 -5.56
CA HIS A 52 30.16 26.23 -5.24
C HIS A 52 30.13 25.47 -3.92
N ASN A 53 29.82 26.17 -2.84
CA ASN A 53 29.49 25.55 -1.57
C ASN A 53 28.00 25.14 -1.61
N LEU A 54 27.61 24.18 -0.76
CA LEU A 54 26.21 23.76 -0.68
C LEU A 54 25.26 24.96 -0.44
N ASP A 55 25.71 25.97 0.29
CA ASP A 55 24.94 27.18 0.59
C ASP A 55 24.68 28.11 -0.61
N THR A 56 25.40 27.95 -1.73
CA THR A 56 25.21 28.75 -2.97
C THR A 56 24.44 27.99 -4.05
N MET A 57 24.08 26.72 -3.81
CA MET A 57 23.28 25.93 -4.76
C MET A 57 21.82 26.42 -4.82
N PRO A 58 21.10 26.26 -5.95
CA PRO A 58 19.66 26.50 -6.02
C PRO A 58 18.86 25.58 -5.09
N ASN A 59 17.69 26.02 -4.63
CA ASN A 59 16.84 25.22 -3.72
C ASN A 59 16.36 23.92 -4.36
N GLU A 60 16.16 23.92 -5.68
CA GLU A 60 15.75 22.77 -6.47
C GLU A 60 16.85 21.70 -6.44
N VAL A 61 18.11 22.10 -6.57
CA VAL A 61 19.27 21.20 -6.52
C VAL A 61 19.45 20.65 -5.11
N LEU A 62 19.31 21.49 -4.07
CA LEU A 62 19.33 21.04 -2.68
C LEU A 62 18.19 20.06 -2.39
N GLY A 63 17.00 20.32 -2.93
CA GLY A 63 15.83 19.44 -2.87
C GLY A 63 16.13 18.06 -3.47
N MET A 64 16.70 18.03 -4.68
CA MET A 64 17.11 16.77 -5.32
C MET A 64 18.15 16.00 -4.48
N ILE A 65 19.13 16.69 -3.89
CA ILE A 65 20.14 16.06 -3.02
C ILE A 65 19.46 15.44 -1.79
N THR A 66 18.53 16.16 -1.14
CA THR A 66 17.82 15.66 0.03
C THR A 66 16.90 14.48 -0.31
N THR A 67 16.19 14.51 -1.44
CA THR A 67 15.38 13.38 -1.89
C THR A 67 16.24 12.15 -2.23
N LEU A 68 17.37 12.33 -2.91
CA LEU A 68 18.32 11.23 -3.16
C LEU A 68 18.90 10.64 -1.87
N CYS A 69 19.17 11.50 -0.88
CA CYS A 69 19.57 11.05 0.44
C CYS A 69 18.47 10.20 1.09
N HIS A 70 17.19 10.52 0.91
CA HIS A 70 16.08 9.73 1.43
C HIS A 70 16.02 8.31 0.82
N ASP A 71 16.26 8.17 -0.49
CA ASP A 71 15.97 6.95 -1.26
C ASP A 71 17.05 5.84 -1.21
N HIS A 72 18.26 6.14 -0.72
CA HIS A 72 19.34 5.16 -0.68
C HIS A 72 19.33 4.30 0.61
N ALA A 73 19.17 2.98 0.42
CA ALA A 73 19.25 1.97 1.47
C ALA A 73 20.64 1.95 2.12
N GLY A 74 20.72 2.34 3.39
CA GLY A 74 21.94 2.21 4.20
C GLY A 74 22.31 3.41 5.07
N GLY A 75 21.70 4.58 4.88
CA GLY A 75 21.98 5.75 5.71
C GLY A 75 21.04 6.95 5.54
N GLY A 76 19.97 6.84 4.76
CA GLY A 76 19.28 8.01 4.21
C GLY A 76 18.73 9.02 5.22
N ARG A 77 18.04 8.57 6.27
CA ARG A 77 17.56 9.46 7.34
C ARG A 77 18.67 10.05 8.21
N GLU A 78 19.78 9.32 8.39
CA GLU A 78 20.95 9.83 9.11
C GLU A 78 21.65 10.92 8.29
N ASN A 79 21.79 10.71 6.98
CA ASN A 79 22.30 11.72 6.06
C ASN A 79 21.41 12.98 6.04
N LEU A 80 20.08 12.82 6.01
CA LEU A 80 19.15 13.95 6.12
C LEU A 80 19.27 14.68 7.47
N ARG A 81 19.43 13.95 8.58
CA ARG A 81 19.71 14.56 9.90
C ARG A 81 21.02 15.33 9.91
N ASN A 82 22.09 14.76 9.32
CA ASN A 82 23.37 15.43 9.22
C ASN A 82 23.28 16.69 8.34
N LEU A 83 22.53 16.63 7.24
CA LEU A 83 22.24 17.79 6.40
C LEU A 83 21.49 18.89 7.15
N CYS A 84 20.59 18.53 8.08
CA CYS A 84 19.91 19.50 8.93
C CYS A 84 20.86 20.28 9.84
N LEU A 85 22.09 19.80 10.06
CA LEU A 85 23.12 20.42 10.89
C LEU A 85 24.13 21.25 10.08
N VAL A 86 24.14 21.15 8.75
CA VAL A 86 25.15 21.81 7.89
C VAL A 86 24.97 23.33 7.87
N SER A 87 23.75 23.80 7.58
CA SER A 87 23.45 25.24 7.55
C SER A 87 21.97 25.51 7.78
N LYS A 88 21.64 26.75 8.18
CA LYS A 88 20.24 27.17 8.38
C LYS A 88 19.38 27.04 7.12
N ARG A 89 19.97 27.25 5.93
CA ARG A 89 19.24 27.15 4.66
C ARG A 89 18.91 25.70 4.31
N ILE A 90 19.89 24.81 4.47
CA ILE A 90 19.72 23.39 4.20
C ILE A 90 18.81 22.75 5.25
N HIS A 91 18.83 23.28 6.49
CA HIS A 91 17.99 22.83 7.59
C HIS A 91 16.53 22.67 7.18
N ASP A 92 15.90 23.72 6.64
CA ASP A 92 14.47 23.69 6.33
C ASP A 92 14.12 22.69 5.22
N ILE A 93 14.96 22.60 4.18
CA ILE A 93 14.76 21.68 3.06
C ILE A 93 14.96 20.23 3.52
N ALA A 94 16.08 19.93 4.17
CA ALA A 94 16.39 18.60 4.67
C ALA A 94 15.38 18.13 5.73
N ARG A 95 14.92 19.05 6.58
CA ARG A 95 13.89 18.77 7.59
C ARG A 95 12.56 18.43 6.94
N ARG A 96 12.15 19.16 5.90
CA ARG A 96 10.92 18.85 5.16
C ARG A 96 10.97 17.42 4.62
N GLU A 97 12.04 17.06 3.90
CA GLU A 97 12.21 15.71 3.36
C GLU A 97 12.32 14.63 4.46
N LEU A 98 12.94 14.94 5.60
CA LEU A 98 13.09 14.00 6.71
C LEU A 98 11.75 13.56 7.31
N TYR A 99 10.78 14.48 7.37
CA TYR A 99 9.46 14.24 7.97
C TYR A 99 8.35 13.94 6.94
N PHE A 100 8.58 14.25 5.65
CA PHE A 100 7.59 14.06 4.58
C PHE A 100 7.02 12.64 4.58
N ILE A 101 7.90 11.63 4.60
CA ILE A 101 7.53 10.22 4.81
C ILE A 101 8.06 9.78 6.17
N THR A 102 7.15 9.39 7.06
CA THR A 102 7.45 9.00 8.44
C THR A 102 7.14 7.52 8.69
N PRO A 103 8.11 6.61 8.45
CA PRO A 103 8.00 5.22 8.90
C PRO A 103 8.23 5.11 10.41
N ILE A 104 7.33 4.40 11.06
CA ILE A 104 7.32 4.01 12.46
C ILE A 104 7.34 2.48 12.52
N GLN A 105 8.54 1.94 12.63
CA GLN A 105 8.82 0.49 12.65
C GLN A 105 9.21 -0.02 14.03
N THR A 106 9.65 0.88 14.92
CA THR A 106 10.03 0.53 16.28
C THR A 106 9.30 1.39 17.31
N PRO A 107 9.07 0.88 18.53
CA PRO A 107 8.53 1.68 19.61
C PRO A 107 9.41 2.90 19.96
N HIS A 108 10.72 2.81 19.78
CA HIS A 108 11.63 3.94 20.00
C HIS A 108 11.36 5.09 19.00
N GLN A 109 11.16 4.76 17.71
CA GLN A 109 10.81 5.76 16.69
C GLN A 109 9.50 6.48 17.03
N LEU A 110 8.47 5.73 17.48
CA LEU A 110 7.20 6.31 17.92
C LEU A 110 7.40 7.26 19.12
N ALA A 111 8.18 6.85 20.12
CA ALA A 111 8.47 7.68 21.29
C ALA A 111 9.17 9.00 20.90
N CYS A 112 10.18 8.91 20.05
CA CYS A 112 10.93 10.08 19.56
C CYS A 112 10.05 11.03 18.74
N ILE A 113 9.24 10.52 17.81
CA ILE A 113 8.40 11.39 16.99
C ILE A 113 7.30 12.04 17.83
N VAL A 114 6.63 11.31 18.73
CA VAL A 114 5.58 11.87 19.59
C VAL A 114 6.14 12.99 20.47
N ARG A 115 7.31 12.77 21.08
CA ARG A 115 8.01 13.81 21.83
C ARG A 115 8.28 15.04 20.96
N THR A 116 8.78 14.83 19.74
CA THR A 116 9.05 15.92 18.78
C THR A 116 7.77 16.69 18.43
N LEU A 117 6.65 16.01 18.21
CA LEU A 117 5.37 16.65 17.87
C LEU A 117 4.70 17.37 19.05
N ILE A 118 5.10 17.03 20.28
CA ILE A 118 4.69 17.73 21.51
C ILE A 118 5.55 18.98 21.70
N GLU A 119 6.87 18.82 21.71
CA GLU A 119 7.84 19.90 21.99
C GLU A 119 7.98 20.89 20.81
N GLN A 120 7.71 20.44 19.58
CA GLN A 120 7.77 21.24 18.35
C GLN A 120 6.55 21.00 17.45
N PRO A 121 5.36 21.54 17.80
CA PRO A 121 4.11 21.30 17.07
C PRO A 121 4.14 21.75 15.60
N SER A 122 4.97 22.72 15.24
CA SER A 122 5.14 23.16 13.85
C SER A 122 5.65 22.05 12.92
N THR A 123 6.29 21.01 13.45
CA THR A 123 6.75 19.83 12.69
C THR A 123 5.59 19.03 12.10
N ARG A 124 4.38 19.09 12.70
CA ARG A 124 3.20 18.36 12.22
C ARG A 124 2.82 18.72 10.79
N LYS A 125 3.11 19.95 10.36
CA LYS A 125 2.86 20.44 8.99
C LYS A 125 3.76 19.82 7.93
N LEU A 126 4.83 19.15 8.34
CA LEU A 126 5.80 18.53 7.44
C LEU A 126 5.50 17.05 7.19
N ILE A 127 4.58 16.46 7.96
CA ILE A 127 4.24 15.03 7.87
C ILE A 127 3.08 14.87 6.90
N HIS A 128 3.32 14.18 5.79
CA HIS A 128 2.31 13.89 4.77
C HIS A 128 2.00 12.41 4.69
N ASP A 129 3.03 11.57 4.76
CA ASP A 129 2.90 10.12 4.62
C ASP A 129 3.38 9.44 5.89
N VAL A 130 2.57 8.54 6.43
CA VAL A 130 2.90 7.81 7.66
C VAL A 130 2.74 6.32 7.43
N LEU A 131 3.79 5.55 7.73
CA LEU A 131 3.78 4.10 7.69
C LEU A 131 4.00 3.55 9.11
N ILE A 132 2.99 2.92 9.68
CA ILE A 132 3.05 2.31 11.01
C ILE A 132 3.17 0.81 10.82
N ASN A 133 4.28 0.22 11.27
CA ASN A 133 4.56 -1.22 11.22
C ASN A 133 5.42 -1.62 12.41
N ILE A 134 4.89 -1.44 13.62
CA ILE A 134 5.61 -1.71 14.86
C ILE A 134 5.50 -3.19 15.17
N ASP A 135 6.64 -3.90 15.16
CA ASP A 135 6.72 -5.25 15.71
C ASP A 135 6.68 -5.17 17.24
N THR A 136 5.60 -5.65 17.82
CA THR A 136 5.39 -5.63 19.27
C THR A 136 5.74 -6.97 19.94
N ASN A 137 6.22 -7.95 19.17
CA ASN A 137 6.74 -9.19 19.73
C ASN A 137 7.91 -8.88 20.67
N ASN A 138 7.87 -9.44 21.89
CA ASN A 138 8.86 -9.25 22.95
C ASN A 138 8.93 -7.86 23.62
N PHE A 139 7.94 -6.99 23.41
CA PHE A 139 7.92 -5.65 24.01
C PHE A 139 7.84 -5.64 25.56
N THR A 140 7.44 -6.74 26.20
CA THR A 140 7.21 -6.82 27.64
C THR A 140 8.47 -6.88 28.51
N GLY A 141 9.64 -7.25 27.96
CA GLY A 141 10.82 -7.48 28.81
C GLY A 141 12.20 -7.17 28.23
N LYS A 142 12.42 -7.30 26.91
CA LYS A 142 13.75 -7.14 26.29
C LYS A 142 13.91 -5.89 25.43
N ASN A 143 12.83 -5.14 25.20
CA ASN A 143 12.86 -3.97 24.35
C ASN A 143 13.39 -2.74 25.11
N PRO A 144 14.48 -2.08 24.68
CA PRO A 144 15.03 -0.90 25.34
C PRO A 144 14.04 0.25 25.49
N ALA A 145 13.06 0.37 24.58
CA ALA A 145 12.05 1.41 24.66
C ALA A 145 11.02 1.15 25.77
N ALA A 146 10.84 -0.10 26.24
CA ALA A 146 9.79 -0.44 27.20
C ALA A 146 9.86 0.41 28.49
N SER A 147 11.06 0.75 28.96
CA SER A 147 11.26 1.62 30.14
C SER A 147 10.64 3.01 29.95
N PHE A 148 10.86 3.64 28.79
CA PHE A 148 10.24 4.91 28.42
C PHE A 148 8.72 4.83 28.50
N TYR A 149 8.14 3.77 27.92
CA TYR A 149 6.68 3.59 27.92
C TYR A 149 6.12 3.38 29.33
N ARG A 150 6.80 2.62 30.21
CA ARG A 150 6.37 2.46 31.63
C ARG A 150 6.40 3.77 32.41
N GLN A 151 7.29 4.69 32.05
CA GLN A 151 7.52 5.96 32.75
C GLN A 151 6.90 7.16 32.03
N PHE A 152 6.12 6.94 30.97
CA PHE A 152 5.61 8.02 30.13
C PHE A 152 4.77 9.05 30.92
N SER A 153 3.95 8.59 31.87
CA SER A 153 3.15 9.44 32.76
C SER A 153 4.01 10.45 33.55
N PHE A 154 5.22 10.06 33.94
CA PHE A 154 6.17 10.88 34.70
C PHE A 154 7.20 11.61 33.82
N THR A 155 7.19 11.37 32.51
CA THR A 155 8.18 11.97 31.60
C THR A 155 7.93 13.48 31.50
N GLN A 156 8.98 14.26 31.75
CA GLN A 156 8.96 15.70 31.53
C GLN A 156 9.05 15.97 30.03
N LEU A 157 8.02 16.63 29.49
CA LEU A 157 7.91 17.06 28.10
C LEU A 157 7.64 18.56 28.13
N ASP A 158 8.34 19.32 27.30
CA ASP A 158 8.01 20.74 27.11
C ASP A 158 6.72 20.85 26.29
N ASP A 159 5.62 21.20 26.94
CA ASP A 159 4.30 21.39 26.33
C ASP A 159 3.90 22.87 26.20
N SER A 160 4.85 23.79 26.43
CA SER A 160 4.59 25.24 26.43
C SER A 160 4.01 25.76 25.10
N LYS A 161 4.38 25.11 23.99
CA LYS A 161 3.95 25.44 22.62
C LYS A 161 2.68 24.72 22.18
N LEU A 162 2.15 23.79 22.97
CA LEU A 162 0.92 23.07 22.65
C LEU A 162 -0.30 23.99 22.75
N SER A 163 -1.29 23.74 21.88
CA SER A 163 -2.63 24.31 22.03
C SER A 163 -3.31 23.77 23.30
N ALA A 164 -4.33 24.47 23.80
CA ALA A 164 -5.08 24.01 24.98
C ALA A 164 -5.71 22.61 24.76
N ARG A 165 -6.22 22.34 23.56
CA ARG A 165 -6.78 21.04 23.17
C ARG A 165 -5.72 19.94 23.19
N ASP A 166 -4.55 20.19 22.62
CA ASP A 166 -3.46 19.21 22.62
C ASP A 166 -2.94 18.92 24.03
N ARG A 167 -2.88 19.95 24.89
CA ARG A 167 -2.52 19.76 26.30
C ARG A 167 -3.52 18.85 27.01
N GLN A 168 -4.82 19.00 26.75
CA GLN A 168 -5.84 18.11 27.31
C GLN A 168 -5.67 16.67 26.83
N LEU A 169 -5.37 16.45 25.54
CA LEU A 169 -5.05 15.12 25.01
C LEU A 169 -3.81 14.52 25.65
N LEU A 170 -2.75 15.32 25.84
CA LEU A 170 -1.52 14.89 26.51
C LEU A 170 -1.78 14.50 27.96
N VAL A 171 -2.55 15.31 28.71
CA VAL A 171 -2.95 15.02 30.09
C VAL A 171 -3.79 13.74 30.14
N LEU A 172 -4.78 13.58 29.24
CA LEU A 172 -5.57 12.36 29.13
C LEU A 172 -4.67 11.14 28.85
N CYS A 173 -3.72 11.27 27.92
CA CYS A 173 -2.80 10.19 27.57
C CYS A 173 -1.96 9.78 28.79
N LYS A 174 -1.37 10.75 29.49
CA LYS A 174 -0.59 10.52 30.71
C LYS A 174 -1.42 9.89 31.82
N ALA A 175 -2.68 10.32 32.00
CA ALA A 175 -3.60 9.78 32.98
C ALA A 175 -4.08 8.35 32.65
N THR A 176 -4.15 8.01 31.36
CA THR A 176 -4.54 6.67 30.89
C THR A 176 -3.37 5.68 30.97
N CYS A 177 -2.12 6.17 30.91
CA CYS A 177 -0.94 5.34 31.04
C CYS A 177 -0.78 4.75 32.46
N GLY A 178 -0.60 3.43 32.54
CA GLY A 178 -0.32 2.70 33.77
C GLY A 178 1.14 2.26 33.87
N THR A 179 1.39 1.13 34.54
CA THR A 179 2.74 0.57 34.73
C THR A 179 3.19 -0.39 33.63
N LYS A 180 2.29 -0.76 32.71
CA LYS A 180 2.55 -1.75 31.65
C LYS A 180 2.92 -1.06 30.34
N ALA A 181 4.13 -1.32 29.86
CA ALA A 181 4.63 -0.75 28.59
C ALA A 181 3.71 -1.02 27.39
N PRO A 182 3.21 -2.25 27.14
CA PRO A 182 2.38 -2.51 25.97
C PRO A 182 1.09 -1.70 25.94
N GLU A 183 0.41 -1.51 27.08
CA GLU A 183 -0.82 -0.71 27.16
C GLU A 183 -0.54 0.78 26.93
N ASN A 184 0.57 1.28 27.48
CA ASN A 184 1.00 2.67 27.29
C ASN A 184 1.42 2.95 25.84
N LEU A 185 2.01 1.98 25.16
CA LEU A 185 2.32 2.06 23.72
C LEU A 185 1.06 2.35 22.89
N GLN A 186 -0.06 1.72 23.23
CA GLN A 186 -1.34 1.90 22.52
C GLN A 186 -1.93 3.29 22.76
N CYS A 187 -1.82 3.80 23.99
CA CYS A 187 -2.27 5.15 24.33
C CYS A 187 -1.44 6.20 23.60
N ILE A 188 -0.11 6.02 23.57
CA ILE A 188 0.82 6.93 22.89
C ILE A 188 0.65 6.86 21.37
N LEU A 189 0.38 5.68 20.81
CA LEU A 189 0.00 5.52 19.42
C LEU A 189 -1.31 6.26 19.13
N GLY A 190 -2.33 6.14 19.99
CA GLY A 190 -3.55 6.92 19.86
C GLY A 190 -3.31 8.43 19.92
N LEU A 191 -2.44 8.89 20.84
CA LEU A 191 -2.06 10.30 20.93
C LEU A 191 -1.39 10.74 19.62
N PHE A 192 -0.44 9.94 19.13
CA PHE A 192 0.23 10.20 17.85
C PHE A 192 -0.77 10.44 16.73
N MET A 193 -1.82 9.62 16.62
CA MET A 193 -2.86 9.76 15.60
C MET A 193 -3.53 11.15 15.66
N PHE A 194 -3.91 11.64 16.84
CA PHE A 194 -4.47 12.99 16.97
C PHE A 194 -3.50 14.12 16.60
N LEU A 195 -2.18 13.88 16.62
CA LEU A 195 -1.18 14.88 16.25
C LEU A 195 -0.89 14.92 14.73
N LEU A 196 -1.52 14.06 13.93
CA LEU A 196 -1.28 13.87 12.50
C LEU A 196 -2.27 14.63 11.60
N GLU A 197 -2.53 15.90 11.92
CA GLU A 197 -3.52 16.76 11.25
C GLU A 197 -3.31 16.95 9.72
N ASN A 198 -2.06 16.91 9.23
CA ASN A 198 -1.73 17.15 7.82
C ASN A 198 -1.37 15.87 7.05
N THR A 199 -1.55 14.70 7.66
CA THR A 199 -1.27 13.43 6.99
C THR A 199 -2.29 13.18 5.89
N HIS A 200 -1.80 12.98 4.67
CA HIS A 200 -2.58 12.67 3.48
C HIS A 200 -2.64 11.16 3.22
N HIS A 201 -1.55 10.44 3.51
CA HIS A 201 -1.46 9.00 3.28
C HIS A 201 -1.07 8.27 4.58
N LEU A 202 -1.88 7.30 4.98
CA LEU A 202 -1.64 6.50 6.18
C LEU A 202 -1.67 5.01 5.84
N THR A 203 -0.61 4.31 6.18
CA THR A 203 -0.57 2.84 6.14
C THR A 203 -0.35 2.30 7.55
N ILE A 204 -1.26 1.45 8.02
CA ILE A 204 -1.15 0.77 9.31
C ILE A 204 -1.03 -0.73 9.07
N ARG A 205 0.10 -1.30 9.49
CA ARG A 205 0.33 -2.74 9.57
C ARG A 205 0.28 -3.15 11.03
N ALA A 206 -0.88 -3.65 11.44
CA ALA A 206 -1.09 -4.15 12.79
C ALA A 206 -0.76 -5.65 12.84
N ASP A 207 0.27 -6.00 13.63
CA ASP A 207 0.50 -7.38 14.04
C ASP A 207 -0.55 -7.83 15.08
N ASN A 208 -0.45 -9.08 15.57
CA ASN A 208 -1.45 -9.62 16.50
C ASN A 208 -1.48 -8.93 17.87
N TYR A 209 -0.47 -8.12 18.21
CA TYR A 209 -0.24 -7.58 19.55
C TYR A 209 -0.29 -6.04 19.59
N LEU A 210 -0.18 -5.37 18.44
CA LEU A 210 -0.38 -3.94 18.28
C LEU A 210 -1.88 -3.63 18.26
N SER A 211 -2.49 -3.47 19.44
CA SER A 211 -3.82 -2.88 19.56
C SER A 211 -3.74 -1.37 19.81
N ILE A 212 -4.79 -0.65 19.41
CA ILE A 212 -4.97 0.75 19.76
C ILE A 212 -5.85 0.83 21.00
N ALA A 213 -5.61 1.82 21.87
CA ALA A 213 -6.39 2.01 23.07
C ALA A 213 -7.74 2.65 22.73
N ASP A 214 -8.75 1.81 22.45
CA ASP A 214 -10.13 2.24 22.14
C ASP A 214 -10.68 3.25 23.16
N ARG A 215 -10.37 3.03 24.44
CA ARG A 215 -10.70 3.93 25.57
C ARG A 215 -10.11 5.31 25.39
N PHE A 216 -8.81 5.38 25.08
CA PHE A 216 -8.11 6.65 24.91
C PHE A 216 -8.64 7.39 23.67
N LEU A 217 -8.78 6.69 22.54
CA LEU A 217 -9.30 7.31 21.32
C LEU A 217 -10.72 7.84 21.53
N THR A 218 -11.60 7.06 22.15
CA THR A 218 -12.98 7.49 22.41
C THR A 218 -13.04 8.70 23.34
N ALA A 219 -12.29 8.68 24.44
CA ALA A 219 -12.22 9.82 25.36
C ALA A 219 -11.62 11.06 24.68
N GLY A 220 -10.57 10.90 23.86
CA GLY A 220 -9.96 11.97 23.08
C GLY A 220 -10.95 12.59 22.08
N LEU A 221 -11.70 11.76 21.34
CA LEU A 221 -12.75 12.22 20.43
C LEU A 221 -13.84 13.00 21.18
N CYS A 222 -14.26 12.54 22.35
CA CYS A 222 -15.24 13.24 23.17
C CYS A 222 -14.74 14.61 23.67
N ILE A 223 -13.45 14.75 23.99
CA ILE A 223 -12.84 16.04 24.39
C ILE A 223 -12.76 17.00 23.20
N LEU A 224 -12.49 16.48 22.00
CA LEU A 224 -12.32 17.29 20.79
C LEU A 224 -13.63 17.59 20.06
N ALA A 225 -14.72 16.89 20.40
CA ALA A 225 -16.01 17.05 19.76
C ALA A 225 -16.54 18.49 19.94
N PRO A 226 -16.93 19.18 18.86
CA PRO A 226 -17.41 20.56 18.94
C PRO A 226 -18.81 20.69 19.57
N ASN A 227 -19.59 19.60 19.68
CA ASN A 227 -20.97 19.60 20.16
C ASN A 227 -21.30 18.38 21.05
N SER A 228 -22.22 18.55 21.99
CA SER A 228 -22.83 17.51 22.84
C SER A 228 -23.79 16.58 22.09
N SER A 229 -23.48 16.22 20.84
CA SER A 229 -24.29 15.28 20.06
C SER A 229 -24.07 13.83 20.53
N ASN A 230 -25.09 12.98 20.36
CA ASN A 230 -24.99 11.57 20.69
C ASN A 230 -24.09 10.78 19.73
N ASN A 231 -23.71 11.34 18.57
CA ASN A 231 -22.82 10.68 17.61
C ASN A 231 -21.35 10.95 17.93
N LEU A 232 -20.47 10.01 17.57
CA LEU A 232 -19.02 10.22 17.61
C LEU A 232 -18.59 10.93 16.32
N ASP A 233 -18.03 12.13 16.46
CA ASP A 233 -17.38 12.84 15.36
C ASP A 233 -15.93 12.35 15.26
N TYR A 234 -15.59 11.66 14.17
CA TYR A 234 -14.26 11.10 13.93
C TYR A 234 -13.31 12.06 13.21
N SER A 235 -13.80 13.22 12.76
CA SER A 235 -13.02 14.22 12.01
C SER A 235 -11.74 14.72 12.71
N PRO A 236 -11.62 14.72 14.06
CA PRO A 236 -10.38 15.14 14.71
C PRO A 236 -9.19 14.17 14.58
N LEU A 237 -9.40 12.92 14.13
CA LEU A 237 -8.31 11.94 14.05
C LEU A 237 -7.35 12.22 12.89
N PHE A 238 -7.88 12.37 11.67
CA PHE A 238 -7.08 12.61 10.46
C PHE A 238 -7.82 13.51 9.48
N PRO A 239 -7.96 14.81 9.78
CA PRO A 239 -8.82 15.69 9.00
C PRO A 239 -8.40 15.79 7.51
N SER A 240 -7.10 15.68 7.20
CA SER A 240 -6.55 15.82 5.84
C SER A 240 -6.35 14.50 5.09
N LEU A 241 -6.84 13.37 5.62
CA LEU A 241 -6.52 12.05 5.06
C LEU A 241 -7.17 11.84 3.69
N ALA A 242 -6.36 11.55 2.68
CA ALA A 242 -6.79 11.23 1.32
C ALA A 242 -6.72 9.73 1.03
N SER A 243 -5.79 9.01 1.67
CA SER A 243 -5.54 7.59 1.45
C SER A 243 -5.26 6.85 2.74
N LEU A 244 -5.91 5.69 2.92
CA LEU A 244 -5.77 4.81 4.08
C LEU A 244 -5.58 3.37 3.62
N ASP A 245 -4.48 2.73 4.05
CA ASP A 245 -4.25 1.30 3.84
C ASP A 245 -4.11 0.60 5.20
N LEU A 246 -5.01 -0.33 5.49
CA LEU A 246 -5.06 -1.07 6.73
C LEU A 246 -4.73 -2.54 6.47
N ILE A 247 -3.65 -3.02 7.08
CA ILE A 247 -3.20 -4.40 6.99
C ILE A 247 -3.21 -4.99 8.39
N SER A 248 -4.09 -5.96 8.63
CA SER A 248 -4.30 -6.55 9.96
C SER A 248 -4.57 -8.04 9.84
N LYS A 249 -4.13 -8.84 10.82
CA LYS A 249 -4.55 -10.25 10.94
C LYS A 249 -5.62 -10.49 12.01
N THR A 250 -5.67 -9.68 13.05
CA THR A 250 -6.61 -9.86 14.19
C THR A 250 -7.10 -8.54 14.78
N TRP A 251 -6.51 -7.40 14.38
CA TRP A 251 -6.75 -6.10 15.00
C TRP A 251 -8.20 -5.61 14.82
N LEU A 252 -8.88 -6.03 13.74
CA LEU A 252 -10.29 -5.73 13.50
C LEU A 252 -11.30 -6.70 14.14
N GLN A 253 -10.83 -7.72 14.85
CA GLN A 253 -11.70 -8.73 15.46
C GLN A 253 -12.07 -8.40 16.91
N ARG A 254 -11.68 -7.23 17.43
CA ARG A 254 -12.07 -6.84 18.79
C ARG A 254 -13.51 -6.34 18.81
N SER A 255 -14.22 -6.79 19.84
CA SER A 255 -15.61 -6.43 20.10
C SER A 255 -15.82 -4.94 20.23
N SER A 256 -16.90 -4.46 19.63
CA SER A 256 -17.49 -3.14 19.90
C SER A 256 -17.41 -2.81 21.38
N GLN A 257 -16.68 -1.76 21.73
CA GLN A 257 -16.66 -1.27 23.10
C GLN A 257 -17.63 -0.11 23.23
N THR A 258 -18.59 -0.27 24.14
CA THR A 258 -19.53 0.80 24.47
C THR A 258 -18.90 1.69 25.55
N PHE A 259 -18.64 2.94 25.21
CA PHE A 259 -18.15 3.97 26.13
C PHE A 259 -19.13 5.11 26.21
N PHE A 260 -19.60 5.43 27.43
CA PHE A 260 -20.62 6.45 27.65
C PHE A 260 -21.87 6.28 26.76
N GLY A 261 -22.28 5.01 26.55
CA GLY A 261 -23.41 4.67 25.69
C GLY A 261 -23.12 4.72 24.18
N LYS A 262 -21.89 5.04 23.76
CA LYS A 262 -21.47 5.11 22.35
C LYS A 262 -20.61 3.91 21.99
N VAL A 263 -20.95 3.22 20.90
CA VAL A 263 -20.13 2.13 20.35
C VAL A 263 -18.94 2.73 19.60
N PHE A 264 -17.73 2.46 20.07
CA PHE A 264 -16.50 2.83 19.37
C PHE A 264 -15.94 1.64 18.59
N GLN A 265 -15.54 1.91 17.35
CA GLN A 265 -14.99 0.92 16.43
C GLN A 265 -13.78 1.52 15.69
N PRO A 266 -12.56 0.99 15.90
CA PRO A 266 -11.34 1.57 15.34
C PRO A 266 -11.37 1.72 13.82
N THR A 267 -11.82 0.68 13.11
CA THR A 267 -11.86 0.68 11.64
C THR A 267 -12.79 1.76 11.12
N LEU A 268 -13.97 1.87 11.72
CA LEU A 268 -14.95 2.90 11.33
C LEU A 268 -14.41 4.29 11.64
N ALA A 269 -13.80 4.48 12.82
CA ALA A 269 -13.21 5.75 13.21
C ALA A 269 -12.15 6.21 12.20
N LEU A 270 -11.35 5.28 11.67
CA LEU A 270 -10.36 5.54 10.63
C LEU A 270 -10.99 5.80 9.27
N ALA A 271 -11.91 4.93 8.84
CA ALA A 271 -12.59 5.01 7.55
C ALA A 271 -13.50 6.25 7.43
N ALA A 272 -13.96 6.80 8.55
CA ALA A 272 -14.78 8.00 8.64
C ALA A 272 -14.03 9.22 9.18
N SER A 273 -12.70 9.14 9.33
CA SER A 273 -11.88 10.22 9.92
C SER A 273 -11.75 11.45 9.03
N SER A 274 -11.99 11.33 7.71
CA SER A 274 -11.89 12.45 6.79
C SER A 274 -12.95 12.39 5.69
N PRO A 275 -13.57 13.54 5.33
CA PRO A 275 -14.37 13.64 4.12
C PRO A 275 -13.53 13.60 2.83
N LEU A 276 -12.20 13.73 2.93
CA LEU A 276 -11.27 13.70 1.80
C LEU A 276 -10.74 12.30 1.48
N LEU A 277 -11.10 11.29 2.28
CA LEU A 277 -10.60 9.93 2.13
C LEU A 277 -11.19 9.28 0.88
N VAL A 278 -10.44 9.33 -0.23
CA VAL A 278 -10.88 8.81 -1.53
C VAL A 278 -10.34 7.41 -1.80
N ASP A 279 -9.19 7.06 -1.22
CA ASP A 279 -8.55 5.76 -1.41
C ASP A 279 -8.57 4.96 -0.11
N PHE A 280 -9.26 3.82 -0.12
CA PHE A 280 -9.34 2.93 1.04
C PHE A 280 -8.89 1.52 0.68
N GLY A 281 -7.84 1.07 1.34
CA GLY A 281 -7.27 -0.27 1.28
C GLY A 281 -7.47 -1.02 2.59
N PHE A 282 -7.87 -2.28 2.48
CA PHE A 282 -8.01 -3.19 3.59
C PHE A 282 -7.50 -4.58 3.24
N LYS A 283 -6.64 -5.13 4.10
CA LYS A 283 -6.13 -6.49 4.00
C LYS A 283 -6.13 -7.16 5.36
N GLY A 284 -6.87 -8.26 5.48
CA GLY A 284 -7.10 -8.93 6.75
C GLY A 284 -8.47 -9.56 6.85
N PRO A 285 -8.74 -10.33 7.92
CA PRO A 285 -10.10 -10.78 8.16
C PRO A 285 -11.01 -9.58 8.29
N GLU A 286 -12.18 -9.66 7.66
CA GLU A 286 -13.17 -8.59 7.71
C GLU A 286 -13.57 -8.26 9.17
N GLY A 287 -13.55 -9.28 10.04
CA GLY A 287 -13.79 -9.13 11.48
C GLY A 287 -15.23 -8.67 11.76
N GLU A 288 -15.39 -7.72 12.68
CA GLU A 288 -16.68 -7.11 13.00
C GLU A 288 -17.06 -5.97 12.04
N LEU A 289 -16.39 -5.76 10.91
CA LEU A 289 -16.69 -4.60 10.08
C LEU A 289 -18.10 -4.65 9.45
N THR A 290 -18.55 -5.78 8.88
CA THR A 290 -19.94 -5.91 8.37
C THR A 290 -20.95 -5.84 9.50
N SER A 291 -20.79 -6.64 10.55
CA SER A 291 -20.99 -6.23 11.94
C SER A 291 -21.50 -4.80 12.18
N VAL A 292 -20.51 -3.93 12.29
CA VAL A 292 -20.62 -2.50 12.57
C VAL A 292 -21.34 -1.77 11.45
N LEU A 293 -21.02 -2.09 10.19
CA LEU A 293 -21.69 -1.47 9.07
C LEU A 293 -23.20 -1.73 9.14
N MET A 294 -23.66 -2.93 9.48
CA MET A 294 -25.09 -3.24 9.62
C MET A 294 -25.77 -2.42 10.72
N HIS A 295 -25.04 -2.02 11.76
CA HIS A 295 -25.55 -1.21 12.87
C HIS A 295 -25.38 0.31 12.68
N CYS A 296 -24.46 0.75 11.83
CA CYS A 296 -24.42 2.16 11.43
C CYS A 296 -25.71 2.49 10.67
N GLY A 297 -26.23 3.70 10.85
CA GLY A 297 -27.39 4.18 10.09
C GLY A 297 -27.15 4.11 8.56
N SER A 298 -28.21 3.93 7.79
CA SER A 298 -28.19 3.92 6.31
C SER A 298 -27.62 5.20 5.68
N ASP A 299 -27.60 6.28 6.46
CA ASP A 299 -27.27 7.63 6.03
C ASP A 299 -25.75 7.88 6.00
N VAL A 300 -24.95 7.01 6.63
CA VAL A 300 -23.49 7.10 6.56
C VAL A 300 -23.04 6.78 5.14
N LYS A 301 -22.46 7.77 4.46
CA LYS A 301 -21.84 7.63 3.14
C LYS A 301 -20.34 7.88 3.26
N PHE A 302 -19.57 7.01 2.64
CA PHE A 302 -18.12 7.16 2.52
C PHE A 302 -17.76 7.86 1.20
N PRO A 303 -16.74 8.72 1.18
CA PRO A 303 -16.30 9.44 -0.01
C PRO A 303 -15.41 8.60 -0.95
N PHE A 304 -15.24 7.30 -0.69
CA PHE A 304 -14.31 6.43 -1.42
C PHE A 304 -14.59 6.42 -2.93
N LYS A 305 -13.51 6.65 -3.68
CA LYS A 305 -13.43 6.44 -5.13
C LYS A 305 -12.72 5.13 -5.47
N LYS A 306 -11.74 4.73 -4.64
CA LYS A 306 -10.98 3.50 -4.81
C LYS A 306 -11.08 2.63 -3.58
N LEU A 307 -11.50 1.38 -3.78
CA LEU A 307 -11.63 0.35 -2.77
C LEU A 307 -10.74 -0.84 -3.13
N LEU A 308 -9.78 -1.17 -2.26
CA LEU A 308 -8.91 -2.33 -2.39
C LEU A 308 -9.10 -3.25 -1.20
N LEU A 309 -9.81 -4.37 -1.38
CA LEU A 309 -10.13 -5.35 -0.35
C LEU A 309 -9.37 -6.65 -0.66
N ARG A 310 -8.09 -6.74 -0.29
CA ARG A 310 -7.18 -7.82 -0.71
C ARG A 310 -6.88 -8.78 0.43
N GLY A 311 -6.84 -10.09 0.15
CA GLY A 311 -6.52 -11.12 1.16
C GLY A 311 -7.41 -10.99 2.39
N SER A 312 -8.70 -10.76 2.16
CA SER A 312 -9.65 -10.37 3.17
C SER A 312 -10.89 -11.25 3.13
N ASP A 313 -11.45 -11.54 4.29
CA ASP A 313 -12.58 -12.47 4.44
C ASP A 313 -13.93 -11.81 4.06
N TRP A 314 -13.93 -10.92 3.05
CA TRP A 314 -15.16 -10.27 2.60
C TRP A 314 -16.05 -11.27 1.88
N THR A 315 -17.22 -11.48 2.47
CA THR A 315 -18.32 -12.16 1.78
C THR A 315 -18.96 -11.20 0.77
N ALA A 316 -19.67 -11.74 -0.25
CA ALA A 316 -20.48 -10.88 -1.12
C ALA A 316 -21.54 -10.09 -0.33
N SER A 317 -21.97 -10.65 0.79
CA SER A 317 -22.88 -10.01 1.71
C SER A 317 -22.29 -8.71 2.27
N SER A 318 -21.23 -8.83 3.05
CA SER A 318 -20.50 -7.72 3.61
C SER A 318 -20.13 -6.66 2.58
N LEU A 319 -19.66 -7.10 1.41
CA LEU A 319 -19.32 -6.21 0.31
C LEU A 319 -20.54 -5.40 -0.13
N CYS A 320 -21.70 -6.04 -0.29
CA CYS A 320 -22.94 -5.34 -0.62
C CYS A 320 -23.35 -4.30 0.42
N VAL A 321 -23.10 -4.55 1.71
CA VAL A 321 -23.37 -3.57 2.79
C VAL A 321 -22.46 -2.36 2.64
N LEU A 322 -21.17 -2.58 2.43
CA LEU A 322 -20.20 -1.50 2.21
C LEU A 322 -20.54 -0.68 0.97
N LEU A 323 -20.76 -1.33 -0.18
CA LEU A 323 -20.96 -0.65 -1.47
C LEU A 323 -22.21 0.24 -1.48
N ARG A 324 -23.28 -0.11 -0.74
CA ARG A 324 -24.45 0.76 -0.56
C ARG A 324 -24.12 2.13 0.07
N ARG A 325 -22.95 2.25 0.70
CA ARG A 325 -22.44 3.45 1.36
C ARG A 325 -21.34 4.15 0.59
N CYS A 326 -20.90 3.59 -0.53
CA CYS A 326 -19.80 4.13 -1.31
C CYS A 326 -20.29 4.49 -2.73
N PRO A 327 -21.16 5.52 -2.87
CA PRO A 327 -21.80 5.84 -4.15
C PRO A 327 -20.85 6.39 -5.21
N LYS A 328 -19.63 6.78 -4.82
CA LYS A 328 -18.63 7.42 -5.69
C LYS A 328 -17.52 6.45 -6.14
N VAL A 329 -17.68 5.15 -5.90
CA VAL A 329 -16.63 4.17 -6.22
C VAL A 329 -16.48 4.06 -7.73
N GLU A 330 -15.27 4.35 -8.20
CA GLU A 330 -14.83 4.23 -9.59
C GLU A 330 -13.92 3.00 -9.78
N HIS A 331 -13.26 2.55 -8.72
CA HIS A 331 -12.34 1.41 -8.74
C HIS A 331 -12.61 0.47 -7.57
N LEU A 332 -12.95 -0.78 -7.87
CA LEU A 332 -13.18 -1.84 -6.88
C LEU A 332 -12.29 -3.05 -7.19
N GLU A 333 -11.45 -3.41 -6.22
CA GLU A 333 -10.68 -4.66 -6.24
C GLU A 333 -11.00 -5.47 -4.99
N VAL A 334 -11.40 -6.73 -5.16
CA VAL A 334 -11.76 -7.65 -4.09
C VAL A 334 -11.07 -8.99 -4.31
N GLU A 335 -10.32 -9.45 -3.32
CA GLU A 335 -9.84 -10.82 -3.21
C GLU A 335 -10.48 -11.48 -1.98
N THR A 336 -11.23 -12.54 -2.22
CA THR A 336 -11.99 -13.25 -1.18
C THR A 336 -11.22 -14.50 -0.75
N ILE A 337 -11.41 -14.92 0.50
CA ILE A 337 -10.96 -16.23 1.00
C ILE A 337 -12.23 -17.04 1.33
N PRO A 338 -12.24 -18.35 1.10
CA PRO A 338 -13.40 -19.20 1.39
C PRO A 338 -13.77 -19.15 2.88
N ASP A 339 -15.02 -18.78 3.18
CA ASP A 339 -15.65 -18.88 4.49
C ASP A 339 -16.91 -19.76 4.38
N LYS A 340 -17.02 -20.76 5.25
CA LYS A 340 -17.93 -21.90 5.05
C LYS A 340 -19.35 -21.66 5.55
N ASP A 341 -19.62 -20.57 6.27
CA ASP A 341 -20.77 -20.55 7.19
C ASP A 341 -21.77 -19.38 7.07
N ASN A 342 -21.71 -18.48 6.07
CA ASN A 342 -22.61 -17.31 6.04
C ASN A 342 -23.20 -16.92 4.67
N TYR A 343 -24.33 -17.55 4.32
CA TYR A 343 -25.15 -17.13 3.18
C TYR A 343 -26.40 -16.36 3.65
N LEU A 344 -26.32 -15.02 3.70
CA LEU A 344 -27.48 -14.18 4.01
C LEU A 344 -28.25 -13.79 2.74
N ILE A 345 -29.57 -14.03 2.76
CA ILE A 345 -30.50 -13.69 1.68
C ILE A 345 -30.63 -12.16 1.56
N GLY A 346 -30.52 -11.61 0.34
CA GLY A 346 -30.75 -10.18 0.06
C GLY A 346 -29.50 -9.33 -0.23
N GLN A 347 -28.32 -9.95 -0.21
CA GLN A 347 -27.04 -9.27 -0.42
C GLN A 347 -26.38 -9.71 -1.73
N ASN A 348 -27.15 -9.63 -2.81
CA ASN A 348 -26.73 -10.05 -4.13
C ASN A 348 -25.97 -8.92 -4.86
N ILE A 349 -24.70 -9.15 -5.15
CA ILE A 349 -23.80 -8.21 -5.83
C ILE A 349 -24.35 -7.78 -7.20
N ASN A 350 -25.10 -8.66 -7.88
CA ASN A 350 -25.74 -8.37 -9.17
C ASN A 350 -26.78 -7.23 -9.11
N ARG A 351 -27.36 -6.98 -7.94
CA ARG A 351 -28.30 -5.86 -7.74
C ARG A 351 -27.62 -4.63 -7.19
N VAL A 352 -26.53 -4.80 -6.46
CA VAL A 352 -25.87 -3.71 -5.74
C VAL A 352 -24.97 -2.90 -6.65
N LEU A 353 -24.12 -3.55 -7.47
CA LEU A 353 -23.17 -2.82 -8.32
C LEU A 353 -23.86 -1.80 -9.24
N PRO A 354 -24.88 -2.15 -10.05
CA PRO A 354 -25.46 -1.18 -10.98
C PRO A 354 -26.22 -0.06 -10.29
N LYS A 355 -26.81 -0.34 -9.12
CA LYS A 355 -27.65 0.62 -8.39
C LYS A 355 -26.86 1.60 -7.53
N TYR A 356 -25.83 1.10 -6.84
CA TYR A 356 -25.11 1.87 -5.83
C TYR A 356 -23.70 2.28 -6.26
N CYS A 357 -23.15 1.68 -7.30
CA CYS A 357 -21.84 2.04 -7.85
C CYS A 357 -21.93 2.32 -9.37
N PRO A 358 -22.79 3.27 -9.81
CA PRO A 358 -23.02 3.51 -11.24
C PRO A 358 -21.79 4.08 -11.97
N GLU A 359 -20.87 4.71 -11.25
CA GLU A 359 -19.63 5.31 -11.79
C GLU A 359 -18.46 4.31 -11.86
N LEU A 360 -18.70 3.02 -11.59
CA LEU A 360 -17.64 2.02 -11.53
C LEU A 360 -16.98 1.83 -12.91
N ARG A 361 -15.67 2.07 -12.97
CA ARG A 361 -14.83 1.95 -14.17
C ARG A 361 -13.93 0.72 -14.14
N VAL A 362 -13.43 0.35 -12.96
CA VAL A 362 -12.56 -0.81 -12.77
C VAL A 362 -13.20 -1.77 -11.79
N LEU A 363 -13.43 -3.01 -12.22
CA LEU A 363 -13.93 -4.09 -11.38
C LEU A 363 -12.95 -5.28 -11.43
N SER A 364 -12.44 -5.66 -10.27
CA SER A 364 -11.59 -6.83 -10.09
C SER A 364 -12.13 -7.69 -8.96
N ILE A 365 -12.63 -8.89 -9.28
CA ILE A 365 -13.13 -9.84 -8.28
C ILE A 365 -12.38 -11.17 -8.44
N ARG A 366 -11.71 -11.58 -7.37
CA ARG A 366 -10.97 -12.83 -7.28
C ARG A 366 -11.49 -13.67 -6.12
N PHE A 367 -11.79 -14.94 -6.38
CA PHE A 367 -12.36 -15.87 -5.40
C PHE A 367 -11.62 -17.22 -5.34
N PHE A 368 -10.48 -17.36 -6.02
CA PHE A 368 -9.57 -18.51 -5.99
C PHE A 368 -10.27 -19.87 -6.25
N GLY A 369 -11.21 -19.89 -7.18
CA GLY A 369 -12.04 -21.05 -7.51
C GLY A 369 -13.07 -21.42 -6.44
N ASN A 370 -13.38 -20.49 -5.52
CA ASN A 370 -14.44 -20.61 -4.51
C ASN A 370 -15.64 -19.73 -4.85
N LYS A 371 -16.10 -19.80 -6.10
CA LYS A 371 -17.22 -18.97 -6.56
C LYS A 371 -18.49 -19.19 -5.72
N GLU A 372 -18.69 -20.41 -5.21
CA GLU A 372 -19.84 -20.75 -4.38
C GLU A 372 -19.81 -20.01 -3.05
N ASP A 373 -18.64 -19.86 -2.42
CA ASP A 373 -18.50 -19.12 -1.15
C ASP A 373 -18.75 -17.62 -1.35
N PHE A 374 -18.49 -17.09 -2.54
CA PHE A 374 -18.74 -15.68 -2.84
C PHE A 374 -20.15 -15.43 -3.37
N PHE A 375 -20.54 -16.06 -4.47
CA PHE A 375 -21.84 -15.82 -5.11
C PHE A 375 -22.95 -16.65 -4.49
N GLY A 376 -22.67 -17.85 -3.96
CA GLY A 376 -23.65 -18.86 -3.56
C GLY A 376 -23.75 -20.00 -4.59
N PRO A 377 -24.24 -21.20 -4.19
CA PRO A 377 -24.16 -22.46 -4.96
C PRO A 377 -24.92 -22.48 -6.31
N ARG A 378 -25.63 -21.42 -6.68
CA ARG A 378 -26.37 -21.31 -7.97
C ARG A 378 -26.29 -19.93 -8.60
N LEU A 379 -25.45 -19.05 -8.07
CA LEU A 379 -25.37 -17.66 -8.49
C LEU A 379 -24.14 -17.44 -9.36
N THR A 380 -24.31 -16.60 -10.38
CA THR A 380 -23.30 -16.16 -11.34
C THR A 380 -23.33 -14.64 -11.43
N LEU A 381 -22.28 -14.06 -12.02
CA LEU A 381 -22.23 -12.64 -12.29
C LEU A 381 -23.02 -12.32 -13.57
N THR A 382 -24.12 -11.58 -13.41
CA THR A 382 -25.13 -11.29 -14.44
C THR A 382 -25.42 -9.79 -14.61
N CYS A 383 -24.83 -8.94 -13.76
CA CYS A 383 -25.10 -7.51 -13.79
C CYS A 383 -24.21 -6.70 -14.72
N LEU A 384 -23.12 -7.28 -15.23
CA LEU A 384 -22.13 -6.58 -16.04
C LEU A 384 -22.70 -5.87 -17.27
N PRO A 385 -23.66 -6.43 -18.03
CA PRO A 385 -24.24 -5.73 -19.18
C PRO A 385 -24.95 -4.42 -18.82
N LYS A 386 -25.26 -4.18 -17.55
CA LYS A 386 -25.90 -2.95 -17.05
C LYS A 386 -24.89 -1.92 -16.52
N MET A 387 -23.59 -2.18 -16.67
CA MET A 387 -22.51 -1.37 -16.11
C MET A 387 -21.86 -0.50 -17.20
N ASP A 388 -22.59 0.50 -17.70
CA ASP A 388 -22.21 1.30 -18.89
C ASP A 388 -20.87 2.06 -18.73
N ASN A 389 -20.44 2.32 -17.50
CA ASN A 389 -19.19 3.01 -17.19
C ASN A 389 -18.00 2.07 -17.01
N LEU A 390 -18.23 0.75 -16.97
CA LEU A 390 -17.15 -0.21 -16.78
C LEU A 390 -16.21 -0.21 -17.99
N ARG A 391 -14.91 -0.08 -17.73
CA ARG A 391 -13.83 -0.06 -18.73
C ARG A 391 -12.83 -1.18 -18.52
N GLU A 392 -12.59 -1.58 -17.28
CA GLU A 392 -11.67 -2.66 -16.97
C GLU A 392 -12.37 -3.73 -16.11
N LEU A 393 -12.29 -4.99 -16.56
CA LEU A 393 -12.82 -6.14 -15.85
C LEU A 393 -11.71 -7.17 -15.62
N ARG A 394 -11.59 -7.63 -14.38
CA ARG A 394 -10.72 -8.73 -13.98
C ARG A 394 -11.52 -9.74 -13.20
N ILE A 395 -11.64 -10.95 -13.71
CA ILE A 395 -12.49 -11.96 -13.10
C ILE A 395 -12.02 -13.38 -13.42
N GLU A 396 -12.36 -14.31 -12.55
CA GLU A 396 -12.21 -15.74 -12.85
C GLU A 396 -13.36 -16.21 -13.74
N ILE A 397 -13.05 -17.04 -14.74
CA ILE A 397 -13.97 -17.35 -15.84
C ILE A 397 -15.24 -18.09 -15.39
N ASP A 398 -15.14 -18.84 -14.30
CA ASP A 398 -16.23 -19.60 -13.70
C ASP A 398 -17.28 -18.70 -13.02
N ALA A 399 -17.03 -17.38 -12.90
CA ALA A 399 -18.03 -16.42 -12.44
C ALA A 399 -19.27 -16.35 -13.33
N PHE A 400 -19.16 -16.70 -14.62
CA PHE A 400 -20.24 -16.61 -15.59
C PHE A 400 -21.11 -17.86 -15.67
N VAL A 401 -20.63 -18.99 -15.17
CA VAL A 401 -21.26 -20.30 -15.35
C VAL A 401 -21.66 -20.93 -14.02
N ARG A 402 -22.72 -21.74 -14.05
CA ARG A 402 -23.19 -22.45 -12.85
C ARG A 402 -22.26 -23.59 -12.51
N GLU A 403 -21.86 -24.36 -13.51
CA GLU A 403 -20.93 -25.47 -13.36
C GLU A 403 -19.77 -25.33 -14.36
N ALA A 404 -18.59 -25.85 -14.03
CA ALA A 404 -17.42 -25.75 -14.91
C ALA A 404 -17.63 -26.46 -16.26
N GLN A 405 -18.54 -27.44 -16.32
CA GLN A 405 -18.90 -28.13 -17.56
C GLN A 405 -19.62 -27.20 -18.55
N ASP A 406 -20.34 -26.19 -18.05
CA ASP A 406 -21.12 -25.25 -18.87
C ASP A 406 -20.22 -24.19 -19.55
N LEU A 407 -18.90 -24.20 -19.29
CA LEU A 407 -17.96 -23.32 -19.97
C LEU A 407 -17.96 -23.48 -21.49
N GLY A 408 -18.36 -24.66 -21.99
CA GLY A 408 -18.45 -24.92 -23.43
C GLY A 408 -19.56 -24.13 -24.14
N ASP A 409 -20.56 -23.67 -23.38
CA ASP A 409 -21.74 -22.93 -23.88
C ASP A 409 -21.68 -21.44 -23.47
N LEU A 410 -20.53 -20.96 -23.00
CA LEU A 410 -20.37 -19.59 -22.52
C LEU A 410 -20.25 -18.61 -23.68
N ASP A 411 -21.34 -17.90 -23.96
CA ASP A 411 -21.30 -16.71 -24.81
C ASP A 411 -20.91 -15.48 -23.97
N LEU A 412 -19.69 -14.95 -24.21
CA LEU A 412 -19.21 -13.75 -23.52
C LEU A 412 -19.79 -12.45 -24.07
N ALA A 413 -20.23 -12.42 -25.33
CA ALA A 413 -20.76 -11.21 -25.95
C ALA A 413 -22.01 -10.73 -25.20
N GLU A 414 -22.87 -11.66 -24.77
CA GLU A 414 -24.05 -11.36 -23.94
C GLU A 414 -23.75 -11.05 -22.47
N LYS A 415 -22.53 -11.32 -21.98
CA LYS A 415 -22.17 -11.20 -20.55
C LYS A 415 -21.35 -9.97 -20.25
N LEU A 416 -20.67 -9.39 -21.23
CA LEU A 416 -19.78 -8.25 -21.05
C LEU A 416 -20.51 -6.91 -21.31
N PRO A 417 -20.06 -5.80 -20.71
CA PRO A 417 -20.61 -4.48 -21.01
C PRO A 417 -20.09 -3.93 -22.35
N ASP A 418 -20.94 -3.23 -23.09
CA ASP A 418 -20.66 -2.63 -24.42
C ASP A 418 -19.46 -1.68 -24.51
N ARG A 419 -19.04 -1.10 -23.38
CA ARG A 419 -17.93 -0.13 -23.34
C ARG A 419 -16.68 -0.67 -22.65
N LEU A 420 -16.60 -1.98 -22.43
CA LEU A 420 -15.44 -2.60 -21.81
C LEU A 420 -14.22 -2.46 -22.73
N GLU A 421 -13.10 -1.99 -22.18
CA GLU A 421 -11.84 -1.73 -22.91
C GLU A 421 -10.75 -2.75 -22.58
N LYS A 422 -10.72 -3.25 -21.35
CA LYS A 422 -9.70 -4.20 -20.88
C LYS A 422 -10.33 -5.36 -20.14
N LEU A 423 -9.92 -6.56 -20.51
CA LEU A 423 -10.47 -7.80 -19.96
C LEU A 423 -9.33 -8.72 -19.51
N PHE A 424 -9.36 -9.12 -18.24
CA PHE A 424 -8.55 -10.21 -17.72
C PHE A 424 -9.47 -11.36 -17.28
N LEU A 425 -9.38 -12.48 -17.99
CA LEU A 425 -10.10 -13.72 -17.66
C LEU A 425 -9.12 -14.75 -17.09
N ASP A 426 -9.30 -15.13 -15.83
CA ASP A 426 -8.51 -16.17 -15.19
C ASP A 426 -9.26 -17.51 -15.21
N ALA A 427 -8.88 -18.39 -16.13
CA ALA A 427 -9.32 -19.79 -16.20
C ALA A 427 -8.37 -20.74 -15.46
N SER A 428 -7.38 -20.22 -14.72
CA SER A 428 -6.36 -21.04 -14.05
C SER A 428 -6.73 -21.48 -12.63
N SER A 429 -7.69 -20.79 -12.02
CA SER A 429 -8.17 -21.05 -10.65
C SER A 429 -9.24 -22.15 -10.55
N VAL A 430 -9.75 -22.64 -11.68
CA VAL A 430 -10.77 -23.70 -11.73
C VAL A 430 -10.28 -24.97 -11.03
N LYS A 431 -11.08 -25.45 -10.08
CA LYS A 431 -10.81 -26.67 -9.30
C LYS A 431 -11.40 -27.88 -10.00
N PHE A 432 -10.61 -28.95 -10.07
CA PHE A 432 -11.08 -30.25 -10.54
C PHE A 432 -11.08 -31.24 -9.36
N PRO A 433 -12.11 -32.07 -9.22
CA PRO A 433 -12.16 -33.08 -8.15
C PRO A 433 -11.05 -34.13 -8.35
N GLY A 434 -10.38 -34.50 -7.25
CA GLY A 434 -9.37 -35.56 -7.21
C GLY A 434 -7.98 -35.16 -7.76
N LYS A 435 -7.09 -36.16 -7.87
CA LYS A 435 -5.76 -35.97 -8.48
C LYS A 435 -5.90 -35.93 -9.99
N VAL A 436 -5.78 -34.73 -10.57
CA VAL A 436 -5.84 -34.53 -12.03
C VAL A 436 -4.47 -34.27 -12.64
N THR A 437 -4.29 -34.73 -13.88
CA THR A 437 -3.12 -34.44 -14.71
C THR A 437 -3.54 -33.65 -15.94
N SER A 438 -2.58 -33.16 -16.72
CA SER A 438 -2.85 -32.42 -17.96
C SER A 438 -3.56 -33.22 -19.06
N LYS A 439 -3.65 -34.55 -18.90
CA LYS A 439 -4.29 -35.52 -19.80
C LYS A 439 -5.63 -36.05 -19.27
N THR A 440 -6.04 -35.67 -18.05
CA THR A 440 -7.33 -36.09 -17.49
C THR A 440 -8.46 -35.58 -18.41
N PRO A 441 -9.49 -36.39 -18.73
CA PRO A 441 -10.55 -36.00 -19.67
C PRO A 441 -11.20 -34.66 -19.33
N ALA A 442 -11.53 -34.41 -18.06
CA ALA A 442 -12.08 -33.13 -17.60
C ALA A 442 -11.14 -31.93 -17.85
N VAL A 443 -9.82 -32.13 -17.76
CA VAL A 443 -8.83 -31.08 -18.03
C VAL A 443 -8.68 -30.85 -19.54
N LEU A 444 -8.81 -31.90 -20.36
CA LEU A 444 -8.82 -31.77 -21.83
C LEU A 444 -10.07 -31.02 -22.30
N ALA A 445 -11.24 -31.36 -21.77
CA ALA A 445 -12.48 -30.63 -22.04
C ALA A 445 -12.37 -29.15 -21.64
N HIS A 446 -11.85 -28.86 -20.43
CA HIS A 446 -11.62 -27.49 -19.99
C HIS A 446 -10.70 -26.70 -20.93
N LYS A 447 -9.60 -27.31 -21.39
CA LYS A 447 -8.69 -26.66 -22.36
C LYS A 447 -9.40 -26.35 -23.67
N GLU A 448 -10.21 -27.26 -24.16
CA GLU A 448 -10.96 -27.09 -25.40
C GLU A 448 -12.01 -25.98 -25.24
N HIS A 449 -12.73 -25.95 -24.13
CA HIS A 449 -13.69 -24.88 -23.83
C HIS A 449 -13.00 -23.51 -23.76
N VAL A 450 -11.88 -23.39 -23.03
CA VAL A 450 -11.11 -22.13 -22.98
C VAL A 450 -10.57 -21.74 -24.35
N LYS A 451 -10.17 -22.71 -25.19
CA LYS A 451 -9.71 -22.44 -26.56
C LYS A 451 -10.84 -21.91 -27.43
N ARG A 452 -12.05 -22.49 -27.36
CA ARG A 452 -13.24 -21.98 -28.07
C ARG A 452 -13.59 -20.57 -27.62
N ILE A 453 -13.58 -20.29 -26.32
CA ILE A 453 -13.82 -18.93 -25.81
C ILE A 453 -12.81 -17.92 -26.37
N ILE A 454 -11.53 -18.32 -26.55
CA ILE A 454 -10.52 -17.47 -27.21
C ILE A 454 -10.89 -17.25 -28.68
N GLU A 455 -11.26 -18.32 -29.39
CA GLU A 455 -11.66 -18.27 -30.80
C GLU A 455 -12.90 -17.38 -30.99
N ASP A 456 -13.96 -17.57 -30.20
CA ASP A 456 -15.18 -16.76 -30.21
C ASP A 456 -14.88 -15.27 -29.97
N LEU A 457 -14.01 -14.94 -29.00
CA LEU A 457 -13.58 -13.56 -28.74
C LEU A 457 -12.83 -12.94 -29.94
N CYS A 458 -12.11 -13.75 -30.72
CA CYS A 458 -11.39 -13.29 -31.91
C CYS A 458 -12.31 -13.19 -33.14
N GLU A 459 -13.22 -14.15 -33.34
CA GLU A 459 -14.11 -14.25 -34.50
C GLU A 459 -15.22 -13.20 -34.46
N THR A 460 -15.86 -13.00 -33.29
CA THR A 460 -16.89 -11.96 -33.10
C THR A 460 -16.33 -10.54 -33.34
N ARG A 461 -14.99 -10.38 -33.42
CA ARG A 461 -14.30 -9.14 -33.77
C ARG A 461 -13.97 -9.02 -35.25
N ALA A 462 -13.73 -10.13 -35.93
CA ALA A 462 -13.38 -10.19 -37.34
C ALA A 462 -14.61 -9.99 -38.23
N GLU A 463 -15.77 -10.44 -37.77
CA GLU A 463 -17.07 -10.10 -38.36
C GLU A 463 -17.46 -8.69 -37.89
N GLU A 464 -17.99 -7.81 -38.75
CA GLU A 464 -18.34 -6.40 -38.46
C GLU A 464 -19.42 -6.18 -37.36
N ILE A 465 -19.59 -7.14 -36.44
CA ILE A 465 -20.37 -7.05 -35.22
C ILE A 465 -19.49 -6.37 -34.18
N PRO A 466 -19.82 -5.16 -33.70
CA PRO A 466 -18.97 -4.48 -32.73
C PRO A 466 -19.08 -5.19 -31.38
N LEU A 467 -18.17 -6.13 -31.10
CA LEU A 467 -17.83 -6.47 -29.72
C LEU A 467 -17.52 -5.15 -28.98
N PRO A 468 -17.84 -5.05 -27.67
CA PRO A 468 -17.39 -3.95 -26.83
C PRO A 468 -15.92 -3.64 -27.09
N ARG A 469 -15.49 -2.36 -27.02
CA ARG A 469 -14.15 -1.83 -27.36
C ARG A 469 -12.95 -2.40 -26.56
N LEU A 470 -12.92 -3.71 -26.29
CA LEU A 470 -11.79 -4.49 -25.81
C LEU A 470 -10.55 -4.26 -26.69
N ASP A 471 -9.65 -3.41 -26.22
CA ASP A 471 -8.36 -3.16 -26.83
C ASP A 471 -7.31 -4.14 -26.29
N THR A 472 -7.51 -4.60 -25.05
CA THR A 472 -6.51 -5.37 -24.30
C THR A 472 -7.15 -6.57 -23.61
N ILE A 473 -6.79 -7.77 -24.04
CA ILE A 473 -7.29 -9.04 -23.50
C ILE A 473 -6.14 -9.86 -22.92
N ALA A 474 -6.25 -10.22 -21.64
CA ALA A 474 -5.32 -11.12 -20.97
C ALA A 474 -6.07 -12.37 -20.50
N ILE A 475 -5.53 -13.55 -20.77
CA ILE A 475 -6.15 -14.82 -20.36
C ILE A 475 -5.16 -15.66 -19.58
N GLY A 476 -5.46 -15.91 -18.31
CA GLY A 476 -4.74 -16.86 -17.48
C GLY A 476 -5.30 -18.26 -17.69
N CYS A 477 -4.48 -19.24 -18.06
CA CYS A 477 -4.98 -20.60 -18.27
C CYS A 477 -4.03 -21.66 -17.69
N LYS A 478 -4.62 -22.65 -17.01
CA LYS A 478 -3.89 -23.81 -16.51
C LYS A 478 -3.65 -24.78 -17.67
N TYR A 479 -2.40 -25.21 -17.83
CA TYR A 479 -2.00 -26.17 -18.87
C TYR A 479 -2.15 -25.67 -20.32
N SER A 480 -2.09 -24.36 -20.54
CA SER A 480 -2.11 -23.73 -21.87
C SER A 480 -0.78 -23.91 -22.61
N LYS A 481 -0.78 -23.57 -23.91
CA LYS A 481 0.43 -23.29 -24.71
C LYS A 481 0.48 -21.78 -25.02
N PRO A 482 0.92 -20.93 -24.07
CA PRO A 482 0.74 -19.48 -24.12
C PRO A 482 1.20 -18.84 -25.43
N LYS A 483 2.42 -19.16 -25.88
CA LYS A 483 3.00 -18.61 -27.12
C LYS A 483 2.19 -18.99 -28.37
N GLN A 484 1.77 -20.25 -28.45
CA GLN A 484 1.04 -20.76 -29.61
C GLN A 484 -0.36 -20.14 -29.67
N TRP A 485 -1.09 -20.13 -28.56
CA TRP A 485 -2.46 -19.60 -28.51
C TRP A 485 -2.49 -18.09 -28.69
N THR A 486 -1.53 -17.37 -28.10
CA THR A 486 -1.36 -15.92 -28.31
C THR A 486 -1.12 -15.60 -29.79
N ARG A 487 -0.24 -16.36 -30.44
CA ARG A 487 0.04 -16.16 -31.87
C ARG A 487 -1.20 -16.38 -32.72
N VAL A 488 -1.87 -17.53 -32.55
CA VAL A 488 -3.07 -17.86 -33.35
C VAL A 488 -4.17 -16.82 -33.14
N ALA A 489 -4.43 -16.40 -31.90
CA ALA A 489 -5.44 -15.38 -31.61
C ALA A 489 -5.12 -14.03 -32.29
N ASN A 490 -3.88 -13.56 -32.19
CA ASN A 490 -3.49 -12.30 -32.83
C ASN A 490 -3.38 -12.40 -34.36
N ASP A 491 -3.09 -13.58 -34.91
CA ASP A 491 -3.15 -13.83 -36.36
C ASP A 491 -4.61 -13.72 -36.86
N THR A 492 -5.60 -14.21 -36.09
CA THR A 492 -7.04 -14.06 -36.40
C THR A 492 -7.52 -12.61 -36.29
N MET A 493 -6.97 -11.84 -35.36
CA MET A 493 -7.34 -10.44 -35.11
C MET A 493 -6.45 -9.41 -35.83
N ALA A 494 -5.66 -9.83 -36.83
CA ALA A 494 -4.60 -9.00 -37.42
C ALA A 494 -5.09 -7.66 -38.02
N ASP A 495 -6.34 -7.62 -38.48
CA ASP A 495 -6.97 -6.42 -39.05
C ASP A 495 -7.70 -5.54 -38.00
N THR A 496 -7.47 -5.81 -36.70
CA THR A 496 -8.06 -5.07 -35.58
C THR A 496 -6.98 -4.42 -34.70
N ASP A 497 -7.34 -3.36 -33.98
CA ASP A 497 -6.42 -2.69 -33.02
C ASP A 497 -6.28 -3.45 -31.68
N ALA A 498 -6.96 -4.57 -31.50
CA ALA A 498 -6.99 -5.33 -30.25
C ALA A 498 -5.78 -6.25 -30.09
N LYS A 499 -5.37 -6.50 -28.84
CA LYS A 499 -4.32 -7.46 -28.50
C LYS A 499 -4.80 -8.48 -27.49
N LEU A 500 -4.52 -9.75 -27.76
CA LEU A 500 -4.74 -10.83 -26.81
C LEU A 500 -3.42 -11.47 -26.41
N ARG A 501 -3.26 -11.71 -25.11
CA ARG A 501 -2.13 -12.46 -24.58
C ARG A 501 -2.58 -13.55 -23.60
N VAL A 502 -2.14 -14.78 -23.89
CA VAL A 502 -2.36 -15.93 -23.02
C VAL A 502 -1.17 -16.08 -22.08
N TYR A 503 -1.46 -16.42 -20.83
CA TYR A 503 -0.49 -16.59 -19.75
C TYR A 503 -0.60 -17.98 -19.13
N THR A 504 0.49 -18.46 -18.54
CA THR A 504 0.45 -19.66 -17.71
C THR A 504 -0.29 -19.39 -16.40
N ALA A 505 -0.72 -20.45 -15.70
CA ALA A 505 -1.26 -20.33 -14.35
C ALA A 505 -0.29 -19.66 -13.35
N ALA A 506 1.03 -19.84 -13.52
CA ALA A 506 2.01 -19.22 -12.64
C ALA A 506 2.08 -17.70 -12.88
N ASP A 507 2.10 -17.29 -14.15
CA ASP A 507 2.13 -15.89 -14.53
C ASP A 507 0.83 -15.20 -14.12
N ALA A 508 -0.32 -15.80 -14.41
CA ALA A 508 -1.65 -15.29 -14.09
C ALA A 508 -1.79 -14.92 -12.60
N LYS A 509 -1.24 -15.74 -11.70
CA LYS A 509 -1.22 -15.44 -10.26
C LYS A 509 -0.54 -14.10 -9.93
N THR A 510 0.51 -13.74 -10.68
CA THR A 510 1.22 -12.47 -10.50
C THR A 510 0.52 -11.30 -11.18
N LEU A 511 -0.27 -11.55 -12.23
CA LEU A 511 -0.94 -10.50 -12.99
C LEU A 511 -2.07 -9.83 -12.20
N TRP A 512 -2.75 -10.55 -11.31
CA TRP A 512 -3.79 -9.98 -10.44
C TRP A 512 -3.32 -8.71 -9.69
N ALA A 513 -2.04 -8.64 -9.31
CA ALA A 513 -1.46 -7.49 -8.62
C ALA A 513 -0.87 -6.40 -9.53
N LYS A 514 -0.87 -6.59 -10.86
CA LYS A 514 -0.24 -5.70 -11.84
C LYS A 514 -1.26 -4.80 -12.54
N SER A 515 -0.86 -3.61 -13.01
CA SER A 515 -1.67 -2.83 -13.97
C SER A 515 -1.70 -3.53 -15.33
N PHE A 516 -2.67 -3.21 -16.20
CA PHE A 516 -2.69 -3.77 -17.57
C PHE A 516 -1.42 -3.41 -18.36
N ASP A 517 -0.89 -2.19 -18.18
CA ASP A 517 0.38 -1.78 -18.79
C ASP A 517 1.54 -2.69 -18.35
N GLN A 518 1.55 -3.13 -17.10
CA GLN A 518 2.55 -4.05 -16.54
C GLN A 518 2.35 -5.52 -16.97
N MET A 519 1.18 -5.87 -17.54
CA MET A 519 0.95 -7.21 -18.08
C MET A 519 1.72 -7.42 -19.39
N ASN A 520 2.11 -6.34 -20.11
CA ASN A 520 2.73 -6.40 -21.44
C ASN A 520 1.83 -7.11 -22.47
N VAL A 521 0.54 -6.80 -22.47
CA VAL A 521 -0.37 -7.31 -23.51
C VAL A 521 -0.10 -6.62 -24.84
#